data_AF-A0A942J956-F1
#
_entry.id   AF-A0A942J956-F1
#
_cell.length_a   1.000
_cell.length_b   1.000
_cell.length_c   1.000
_cell.angle_alpha   90.00
_cell.angle_beta   90.00
_cell.angle_gamma   90.00
#
_symmetry.space_group_name_H-M   'P 1'
#
loop_
_entity.id
_entity.type
_entity.pdbx_description
1 polymer ?
#
loop_
_entity_poly.entity_id
_entity_poly.type
_entity_poly.pdbx_seq_one_letter_code
_entity_poly.pdbx_strand_id
1 'polypeptide(L)'
;MPPFSTFFIAYIRSLPQYLLSPMFYVVVVLIALQYRRAAALERRIYGRTKQNVLWQVLSSLVFGVLGGVLGSILLLSIGVTLSGNWLIYIWVVAILLAFISARLMCFAYAGGLVALCTLVFGWPAIDIPSLLALVALLHAVESILMYLSGHMGAMLVNVKNWRGEIVAGYSLQKFWPVPLLALLALPMPMPPDVATIPMPEWWPLILPQGLGASFSFWMIPIVAGLGYGELAITTTPRQKAKQSAFKLAAYSAVLFALAYLATRSAVFLYVAALFAPLGHELLVWTANRQEMNGVPLVVAPAETDLYLETKFSSPLDYLVRLWRR
;
A
#
# COMPACT_ATOMS: atom_id res chain seq x y z
N MET A 1 26.78 10.76 3.91
CA MET A 1 25.31 10.56 3.83
C MET A 1 24.93 10.29 2.38
N PRO A 2 23.85 9.54 2.09
CA PRO A 2 23.41 9.31 0.71
C PRO A 2 23.07 10.63 0.02
N PRO A 3 23.35 10.78 -1.29
CA PRO A 3 23.12 12.02 -2.01
C PRO A 3 21.64 12.16 -2.40
N PHE A 4 20.79 12.57 -1.44
CA PHE A 4 19.35 12.71 -1.61
C PHE A 4 18.93 13.59 -2.79
N SER A 5 19.66 14.68 -3.04
CA SER A 5 19.42 15.57 -4.19
C SER A 5 19.62 14.84 -5.52
N THR A 6 20.65 14.00 -5.63
CA THR A 6 20.91 13.18 -6.81
C THR A 6 19.80 12.16 -7.03
N PHE A 7 19.33 11.50 -5.97
CA PHE A 7 18.20 10.57 -6.05
C PHE A 7 16.91 11.27 -6.48
N PHE A 8 16.63 12.45 -5.92
CA PHE A 8 15.48 13.24 -6.30
C PHE A 8 15.54 13.63 -7.79
N ILE A 9 16.69 14.13 -8.27
CA ILE A 9 16.88 14.48 -9.69
C ILE A 9 16.73 13.24 -10.58
N ALA A 10 17.30 12.10 -10.19
CA ALA A 10 17.17 10.85 -10.92
C ALA A 10 15.70 10.39 -11.02
N TYR A 11 14.96 10.50 -9.93
CA TYR A 11 13.53 10.21 -9.90
C TYR A 11 12.76 11.10 -10.88
N ILE A 12 12.96 12.43 -10.84
CA ILE A 12 12.29 13.35 -11.77
C ILE A 12 12.62 13.01 -13.23
N ARG A 13 13.88 12.68 -13.53
CA ARG A 13 14.29 12.25 -14.88
C ARG A 13 13.65 10.94 -15.32
N SER A 14 13.29 10.05 -14.38
CA SER A 14 12.61 8.79 -14.67
C SER A 14 11.11 8.94 -14.92
N LEU A 15 10.48 10.06 -14.54
CA LEU A 15 9.03 10.25 -14.64
C LEU A 15 8.44 9.97 -16.05
N PRO A 16 9.06 10.42 -17.16
CA PRO A 16 8.57 10.12 -18.50
C PRO A 16 8.57 8.62 -18.82
N GLN A 17 9.46 7.83 -18.22
CA GLN A 17 9.59 6.41 -18.51
C GLN A 17 8.38 5.61 -18.00
N TYR A 18 7.75 6.02 -16.89
CA TYR A 18 6.54 5.35 -16.40
C TYR A 18 5.37 5.52 -17.37
N LEU A 19 5.28 6.64 -18.08
CA LEU A 19 4.26 6.87 -19.12
C LEU A 19 4.45 5.99 -20.35
N LEU A 20 5.64 5.41 -20.54
CA LEU A 20 5.91 4.45 -21.61
C LEU A 20 5.67 3.00 -21.16
N SER A 21 5.51 2.76 -19.86
CA SER A 21 5.29 1.42 -19.31
C SER A 21 3.84 0.99 -19.48
N PRO A 22 3.54 -0.11 -20.20
CA PRO A 22 2.19 -0.66 -20.29
C PRO A 22 1.59 -0.96 -18.91
N MET A 23 2.46 -1.32 -17.96
CA MET A 23 2.06 -1.67 -16.62
C MET A 23 1.48 -0.50 -15.84
N PHE A 24 1.98 0.72 -16.09
CA PHE A 24 1.43 1.94 -15.49
C PHE A 24 -0.05 2.09 -15.85
N TYR A 25 -0.40 1.93 -17.13
CA TYR A 25 -1.78 2.03 -17.59
C TYR A 25 -2.65 0.91 -17.05
N VAL A 26 -2.14 -0.32 -16.96
CA VAL A 26 -2.86 -1.44 -16.34
C VAL A 26 -3.26 -1.10 -14.91
N VAL A 27 -2.31 -0.63 -14.09
CA VAL A 27 -2.59 -0.25 -12.69
C VAL A 27 -3.60 0.90 -12.63
N VAL A 28 -3.43 1.95 -13.45
CA VAL A 28 -4.36 3.10 -13.49
C VAL A 28 -5.77 2.69 -13.91
N VAL A 29 -5.90 1.82 -14.91
CA VAL A 29 -7.19 1.28 -15.36
C VAL A 29 -7.85 0.45 -14.25
N LEU A 30 -7.10 -0.42 -13.57
CA LEU A 30 -7.64 -1.20 -12.45
C LEU A 30 -8.16 -0.28 -11.34
N ILE A 31 -7.42 0.78 -10.99
CA ILE A 31 -7.85 1.78 -10.00
C ILE A 31 -9.12 2.51 -10.48
N ALA A 32 -9.17 2.92 -11.75
CA ALA A 32 -10.35 3.57 -12.32
C ALA A 32 -11.58 2.65 -12.28
N LEU A 33 -11.41 1.36 -12.57
CA LEU A 33 -12.49 0.35 -12.47
C LEU A 33 -12.98 0.20 -11.02
N GLN A 34 -12.08 0.21 -10.03
CA GLN A 34 -12.47 0.15 -8.62
C GLN A 34 -13.26 1.40 -8.19
N TYR A 35 -12.83 2.60 -8.58
CA TYR A 35 -13.59 3.81 -8.28
C TYR A 35 -14.93 3.89 -9.02
N ARG A 36 -15.04 3.34 -10.23
CA ARG A 36 -16.32 3.19 -10.94
C ARG A 36 -17.27 2.24 -10.21
N ARG A 37 -16.75 1.13 -9.66
CA ARG A 37 -17.53 0.19 -8.84
C ARG A 37 -18.02 0.85 -7.56
N ALA A 38 -17.16 1.60 -6.87
CA ALA A 38 -17.53 2.36 -5.68
C ALA A 38 -18.62 3.42 -5.99
N ALA A 39 -18.45 4.19 -7.08
CA ALA A 39 -19.44 5.17 -7.53
C ALA A 39 -20.80 4.53 -7.92
N ALA A 40 -20.78 3.33 -8.51
CA ALA A 40 -22.00 2.57 -8.80
C ALA A 40 -22.71 2.11 -7.52
N LEU A 41 -21.94 1.72 -6.49
CA LEU A 41 -22.47 1.38 -5.18
C LEU A 41 -23.08 2.60 -4.48
N GLU A 42 -22.42 3.77 -4.54
CA GLU A 42 -22.97 5.03 -4.02
C GLU A 42 -24.33 5.36 -4.66
N ARG A 43 -24.47 5.21 -5.99
CA ARG A 43 -25.76 5.46 -6.68
C ARG A 43 -26.84 4.50 -6.21
N ARG A 44 -26.50 3.24 -5.93
CA ARG A 44 -27.47 2.24 -5.44
C ARG A 44 -27.93 2.55 -4.02
N ILE A 45 -27.02 3.02 -3.16
CA ILE A 45 -27.33 3.31 -1.75
C ILE A 45 -27.99 4.68 -1.59
N TYR A 46 -27.52 5.72 -2.28
CA TYR A 46 -27.97 7.11 -2.08
C TYR A 46 -28.78 7.70 -3.23
N GLY A 47 -29.00 6.97 -4.32
CA GLY A 47 -29.61 7.50 -5.55
C GLY A 47 -28.71 8.44 -6.37
N ARG A 48 -27.52 8.80 -5.88
CA ARG A 48 -26.56 9.70 -6.54
C ARG A 48 -25.11 9.33 -6.25
N THR A 49 -24.20 9.72 -7.14
CA THR A 49 -22.75 9.73 -6.85
C THR A 49 -22.40 10.94 -6.02
N LYS A 50 -21.86 10.74 -4.81
CA LYS A 50 -21.27 11.81 -4.00
C LYS A 50 -19.84 12.09 -4.48
N GLN A 51 -19.08 11.06 -4.86
CA GLN A 51 -17.68 11.19 -5.29
C GLN A 51 -17.51 11.16 -6.80
N ASN A 52 -16.78 12.13 -7.36
CA ASN A 52 -16.40 12.13 -8.77
C ASN A 52 -15.26 11.14 -9.03
N VAL A 53 -15.49 10.16 -9.91
CA VAL A 53 -14.50 9.12 -10.27
C VAL A 53 -13.21 9.73 -10.82
N LEU A 54 -13.29 10.72 -11.71
CA LEU A 54 -12.10 11.35 -12.29
C LEU A 54 -11.25 12.02 -11.21
N TRP A 55 -11.90 12.72 -10.28
CA TRP A 55 -11.20 13.36 -9.17
C TRP A 55 -10.55 12.34 -8.22
N GLN A 56 -11.20 11.20 -7.99
CA GLN A 56 -10.61 10.11 -7.22
C GLN A 56 -9.37 9.50 -7.91
N VAL A 57 -9.41 9.32 -9.23
CA VAL A 57 -8.24 8.84 -10.00
C VAL A 57 -7.12 9.87 -9.98
N LEU A 58 -7.41 11.15 -10.23
CA LEU A 58 -6.42 12.23 -10.22
C LEU A 58 -5.76 12.40 -8.85
N SER A 59 -6.56 12.44 -7.78
CA SER A 59 -6.01 12.48 -6.41
C SER A 59 -5.15 11.27 -6.10
N SER A 60 -5.55 10.08 -6.53
CA SER A 60 -4.76 8.84 -6.38
C SER A 60 -3.43 8.91 -7.12
N LEU A 61 -3.40 9.47 -8.33
CA LEU A 61 -2.17 9.71 -9.09
C LEU A 61 -1.24 10.70 -8.37
N VAL A 62 -1.77 11.80 -7.86
CA VAL A 62 -0.98 12.81 -7.14
C VAL A 62 -0.36 12.21 -5.88
N PHE A 63 -1.15 11.56 -5.03
CA PHE A 63 -0.64 10.88 -3.84
C PHE A 63 0.27 9.71 -4.21
N GLY A 64 0.01 9.01 -5.32
CA GLY A 64 0.86 7.96 -5.87
C GLY A 64 2.26 8.46 -6.23
N VAL A 65 2.37 9.60 -6.92
CA VAL A 65 3.66 10.24 -7.23
C VAL A 65 4.38 10.68 -5.95
N LEU A 66 3.66 11.24 -4.97
CA LEU A 66 4.25 11.59 -3.66
C LEU A 66 4.80 10.34 -2.95
N GLY A 67 4.03 9.26 -2.92
CA GLY A 67 4.48 7.97 -2.40
C GLY A 67 5.65 7.39 -3.19
N GLY A 68 5.68 7.63 -4.51
CA GLY A 68 6.74 7.21 -5.41
C GLY A 68 8.06 7.88 -5.10
N VAL A 69 8.05 9.21 -4.92
CA VAL A 69 9.22 9.99 -4.49
C VAL A 69 9.73 9.47 -3.14
N LEU A 70 8.83 9.37 -2.15
CA LEU A 70 9.18 8.94 -0.80
C LEU A 70 9.73 7.50 -0.78
N GLY A 71 9.06 6.57 -1.44
CA GLY A 71 9.48 5.18 -1.54
C GLY A 71 10.80 5.00 -2.26
N SER A 72 11.02 5.75 -3.34
CA SER A 72 12.30 5.75 -4.06
C SER A 72 13.43 6.26 -3.18
N ILE A 73 13.22 7.37 -2.45
CA ILE A 73 14.21 7.89 -1.51
C ILE A 73 14.52 6.84 -0.43
N LEU A 74 13.51 6.22 0.18
CA LEU A 74 13.71 5.19 1.19
C LEU A 74 14.51 4.00 0.65
N LEU A 75 14.11 3.46 -0.50
CA LEU A 75 14.77 2.31 -1.13
C LEU A 75 16.23 2.63 -1.48
N LEU A 76 16.48 3.75 -2.15
CA LEU A 76 17.81 4.14 -2.60
C LEU A 76 18.72 4.52 -1.43
N SER A 77 18.21 5.24 -0.42
CA SER A 77 19.00 5.64 0.74
C SER A 77 19.34 4.47 1.65
N ILE A 78 18.44 3.52 1.84
CA ILE A 78 18.72 2.31 2.61
C ILE A 78 19.62 1.35 1.80
N GLY A 79 19.49 1.38 0.47
CA GLY A 79 20.18 0.45 -0.42
C GLY A 79 19.49 -0.91 -0.48
N VAL A 80 18.17 -0.93 -0.48
CA VAL A 80 17.43 -2.19 -0.73
C VAL A 80 17.47 -2.48 -2.22
N THR A 81 18.05 -3.62 -2.57
CA THR A 81 18.30 -4.01 -3.96
C THR A 81 17.30 -5.05 -4.44
N LEU A 82 16.99 -5.00 -5.72
CA LEU A 82 16.30 -6.04 -6.46
C LEU A 82 17.37 -6.83 -7.21
N SER A 83 17.30 -8.16 -7.20
CA SER A 83 18.29 -9.03 -7.84
C SER A 83 17.58 -10.04 -8.73
N GLY A 84 17.95 -10.14 -10.00
CA GLY A 84 17.30 -11.08 -10.93
C GLY A 84 15.80 -10.81 -11.14
N ASN A 85 15.07 -11.88 -11.50
CA ASN A 85 13.69 -11.78 -12.00
C ASN A 85 12.61 -12.03 -10.93
N TRP A 86 12.94 -11.94 -9.65
CA TRP A 86 12.01 -12.39 -8.61
C TRP A 86 10.75 -11.54 -8.46
N LEU A 87 10.76 -10.30 -8.95
CA LEU A 87 9.55 -9.47 -9.05
C LEU A 87 8.43 -10.21 -9.81
N ILE A 88 8.77 -10.97 -10.85
CA ILE A 88 7.79 -11.72 -11.64
C ILE A 88 7.06 -12.74 -10.77
N TYR A 89 7.77 -13.46 -9.88
CA TYR A 89 7.16 -14.45 -9.00
C TYR A 89 6.17 -13.81 -8.02
N ILE A 90 6.52 -12.66 -7.44
CA ILE A 90 5.63 -11.93 -6.53
C ILE A 90 4.38 -11.48 -7.27
N TRP A 91 4.53 -10.96 -8.48
CA TRP A 91 3.41 -10.49 -9.28
C TRP A 91 2.46 -11.63 -9.65
N VAL A 92 3.00 -12.76 -10.11
CA VAL A 92 2.21 -13.95 -10.42
C VAL A 92 1.46 -14.42 -9.18
N VAL A 93 2.14 -14.55 -8.04
CA VAL A 93 1.51 -14.99 -6.78
C VAL A 93 0.47 -13.99 -6.29
N ALA A 94 0.74 -12.68 -6.35
CA ALA A 94 -0.20 -11.64 -5.96
C ALA A 94 -1.48 -11.67 -6.81
N ILE A 95 -1.36 -11.89 -8.12
CA ILE A 95 -2.50 -12.03 -9.03
C ILE A 95 -3.28 -13.32 -8.72
N LEU A 96 -2.59 -14.44 -8.50
CA LEU A 96 -3.24 -15.70 -8.11
C LEU A 96 -4.02 -15.56 -6.81
N LEU A 97 -3.42 -14.92 -5.81
CA LEU A 97 -4.08 -14.63 -4.53
C LEU A 97 -5.27 -13.67 -4.69
N ALA A 98 -5.20 -12.72 -5.63
CA ALA A 98 -6.30 -11.81 -5.93
C ALA A 98 -7.57 -12.53 -6.43
N PHE A 99 -7.43 -13.68 -7.10
CA PHE A 99 -8.59 -14.52 -7.49
C PHE A 99 -9.30 -15.15 -6.29
N ILE A 100 -8.57 -15.43 -5.19
CA ILE A 100 -9.17 -15.92 -3.95
C ILE A 100 -9.85 -14.77 -3.21
N SER A 101 -9.10 -13.69 -2.99
CA SER A 101 -9.68 -12.43 -2.53
C SER A 101 -8.75 -11.28 -2.89
N ALA A 102 -9.33 -10.14 -3.30
CA ALA A 102 -8.56 -8.95 -3.64
C ALA A 102 -7.65 -8.47 -2.48
N ARG A 103 -7.96 -8.80 -1.23
CA ARG A 103 -7.12 -8.48 -0.07
C ARG A 103 -5.79 -9.25 -0.05
N LEU A 104 -5.79 -10.51 -0.49
CA LEU A 104 -4.60 -11.37 -0.47
C LEU A 104 -3.56 -10.98 -1.54
N MET A 105 -3.89 -10.03 -2.43
CA MET A 105 -2.94 -9.50 -3.41
C MET A 105 -1.81 -8.67 -2.78
N CYS A 106 -1.96 -8.28 -1.50
CA CYS A 106 -0.99 -7.46 -0.80
C CYS A 106 0.41 -8.13 -0.76
N PHE A 107 1.45 -7.32 -0.91
CA PHE A 107 2.84 -7.77 -0.98
C PHE A 107 3.31 -8.53 0.27
N ALA A 108 2.68 -8.34 1.43
CA ALA A 108 2.95 -9.13 2.63
C ALA A 108 2.62 -10.62 2.44
N TYR A 109 1.48 -10.92 1.81
CA TYR A 109 1.08 -12.30 1.51
C TYR A 109 1.90 -12.87 0.37
N ALA A 110 1.99 -12.17 -0.77
CA ALA A 110 2.71 -12.66 -1.93
C ALA A 110 4.22 -12.82 -1.65
N GLY A 111 4.86 -11.82 -1.05
CA GLY A 111 6.27 -11.86 -0.69
C GLY A 111 6.57 -12.90 0.40
N GLY A 112 5.72 -13.01 1.41
CA GLY A 112 5.84 -14.04 2.44
C GLY A 112 5.71 -15.45 1.89
N LEU A 113 4.69 -15.70 1.06
CA LEU A 113 4.48 -17.01 0.45
C LEU A 113 5.64 -17.40 -0.47
N VAL A 114 6.09 -16.47 -1.31
CA VAL A 114 7.24 -16.68 -2.19
C VAL A 114 8.52 -16.97 -1.37
N ALA A 115 8.77 -16.23 -0.30
CA ALA A 115 9.89 -16.47 0.60
C ALA A 115 9.81 -17.84 1.29
N LEU A 116 8.63 -18.23 1.79
CA LEU A 116 8.42 -19.55 2.40
C LEU A 116 8.62 -20.68 1.40
N CYS A 117 8.14 -20.53 0.16
CA CYS A 117 8.38 -21.50 -0.91
C CYS A 117 9.87 -21.67 -1.17
N THR A 118 10.63 -20.57 -1.26
CA THR A 118 12.09 -20.63 -1.40
C THR A 118 12.75 -21.37 -0.23
N LEU A 119 12.31 -21.12 1.01
CA LEU A 119 12.90 -21.77 2.20
C LEU A 119 12.61 -23.27 2.27
N VAL A 120 11.41 -23.68 1.89
CA VAL A 120 10.98 -25.09 2.00
C VAL A 120 11.40 -25.92 0.79
N PHE A 121 11.26 -25.37 -0.42
CA PHE A 121 11.47 -26.10 -1.67
C PHE A 121 12.76 -25.71 -2.39
N GLY A 122 13.46 -24.65 -1.95
CA GLY A 122 14.62 -24.11 -2.65
C GLY A 122 14.27 -23.35 -3.95
N TRP A 123 12.99 -23.15 -4.26
CA TRP A 123 12.53 -22.49 -5.48
C TRP A 123 11.31 -21.58 -5.22
N PRO A 124 11.22 -20.39 -5.84
CA PRO A 124 12.23 -19.79 -6.72
C PRO A 124 13.49 -19.36 -5.96
N ALA A 125 14.65 -19.37 -6.63
CA ALA A 125 15.90 -18.89 -6.02
C ALA A 125 15.89 -17.36 -5.97
N ILE A 126 15.62 -16.80 -4.80
CA ILE A 126 15.44 -15.36 -4.59
C ILE A 126 16.20 -14.89 -3.35
N ASP A 127 16.50 -13.60 -3.30
CA ASP A 127 17.03 -12.94 -2.11
C ASP A 127 15.90 -12.58 -1.15
N ILE A 128 15.66 -13.45 -0.16
CA ILE A 128 14.57 -13.31 0.81
C ILE A 128 14.70 -12.04 1.67
N PRO A 129 15.86 -11.70 2.28
CA PRO A 129 16.01 -10.45 3.02
C PRO A 129 15.65 -9.21 2.20
N SER A 130 16.18 -9.10 0.97
CA SER A 130 15.90 -7.97 0.09
C SER A 130 14.43 -7.87 -0.29
N LEU A 131 13.79 -9.01 -0.58
CA LEU A 131 12.35 -9.10 -0.82
C LEU A 131 11.55 -8.58 0.37
N LEU A 132 11.78 -9.12 1.58
CA LEU A 132 11.00 -8.76 2.76
C LEU A 132 11.25 -7.31 3.19
N ALA A 133 12.44 -6.78 2.94
CA ALA A 133 12.74 -5.37 3.14
C ALA A 133 12.01 -4.47 2.14
N LEU A 134 11.91 -4.85 0.86
CA LEU A 134 11.08 -4.14 -0.11
C LEU A 134 9.62 -4.13 0.37
N VAL A 135 9.08 -5.29 0.78
CA VAL A 135 7.72 -5.39 1.32
C VAL A 135 7.53 -4.44 2.50
N ALA A 136 8.46 -4.43 3.46
CA ALA A 136 8.40 -3.54 4.62
C ALA A 136 8.38 -2.06 4.23
N LEU A 137 9.25 -1.65 3.30
CA LEU A 137 9.32 -0.26 2.85
C LEU A 137 8.08 0.16 2.05
N LEU A 138 7.50 -0.73 1.25
CA LEU A 138 6.24 -0.45 0.54
C LEU A 138 5.09 -0.21 1.53
N HIS A 139 4.98 -1.00 2.61
CA HIS A 139 3.97 -0.77 3.64
C HIS A 139 4.26 0.47 4.49
N ALA A 140 5.54 0.84 4.68
CA ALA A 140 5.89 2.11 5.29
C ALA A 140 5.39 3.28 4.44
N VAL A 141 5.59 3.23 3.11
CA VAL A 141 5.02 4.22 2.18
C VAL A 141 3.49 4.22 2.22
N GLU A 142 2.88 3.04 2.20
CA GLU A 142 1.42 2.89 2.32
C GLU A 142 0.88 3.56 3.59
N SER A 143 1.56 3.36 4.73
CA SER A 143 1.17 3.96 6.00
C SER A 143 1.15 5.49 5.95
N ILE A 144 2.11 6.10 5.25
CA ILE A 144 2.17 7.56 5.05
C ILE A 144 1.01 8.01 4.13
N LEU A 145 0.77 7.29 3.03
CA LEU A 145 -0.31 7.61 2.09
C LEU A 145 -1.70 7.47 2.74
N MET A 146 -1.87 6.44 3.56
CA MET A 146 -3.06 6.22 4.40
C MET A 146 -3.27 7.37 5.38
N TYR A 147 -2.22 7.81 6.08
CA TYR A 147 -2.29 8.93 7.00
C TYR A 147 -2.74 10.23 6.30
N LEU A 148 -2.18 10.51 5.12
CA LEU A 148 -2.45 11.74 4.37
C LEU A 148 -3.80 11.74 3.65
N SER A 149 -4.18 10.62 3.04
CA SER A 149 -5.30 10.58 2.08
C SER A 149 -6.30 9.44 2.30
N GLY A 150 -6.03 8.50 3.20
CA GLY A 150 -6.87 7.32 3.45
C GLY A 150 -8.30 7.63 3.89
N HIS A 151 -8.50 8.78 4.54
CA HIS A 151 -9.82 9.21 5.02
C HIS A 151 -10.71 9.84 3.93
N MET A 152 -10.14 10.22 2.79
CA MET A 152 -10.87 10.93 1.73
C MET A 152 -11.82 9.96 1.02
N GLY A 153 -12.97 10.44 0.55
CA GLY A 153 -13.91 9.61 -0.22
C GLY A 153 -14.52 8.44 0.57
N ALA A 154 -14.60 8.56 1.91
CA ALA A 154 -15.29 7.58 2.74
C ALA A 154 -16.79 7.51 2.39
N MET A 155 -17.32 6.30 2.27
CA MET A 155 -18.72 6.04 1.91
C MET A 155 -19.46 5.47 3.11
N LEU A 156 -20.60 6.07 3.49
CA LEU A 156 -21.49 5.56 4.54
C LEU A 156 -22.22 4.28 4.06
N VAL A 157 -22.01 3.17 4.73
CA VAL A 157 -22.57 1.86 4.42
C VAL A 157 -23.28 1.27 5.62
N ASN A 158 -24.33 0.50 5.36
CA ASN A 158 -24.94 -0.34 6.37
C ASN A 158 -24.20 -1.67 6.42
N VAL A 159 -23.72 -2.04 7.61
CA VAL A 159 -22.97 -3.28 7.84
C VAL A 159 -23.62 -4.05 8.98
N LYS A 160 -23.62 -5.38 8.87
CA LYS A 160 -24.10 -6.26 9.93
C LYS A 160 -22.97 -6.46 10.94
N ASN A 161 -23.16 -6.03 12.19
CA ASN A 161 -22.16 -6.20 13.25
C ASN A 161 -22.08 -7.66 13.74
N TRP A 162 -21.20 -7.94 14.71
CA TRP A 162 -21.02 -9.30 15.26
C TRP A 162 -22.28 -9.82 16.00
N ARG A 163 -23.11 -8.93 16.55
CA ARG A 163 -24.37 -9.25 17.23
C ARG A 163 -25.50 -9.54 16.24
N GLY A 164 -25.25 -9.33 14.95
CA GLY A 164 -26.22 -9.48 13.87
C GLY A 164 -27.09 -8.24 13.63
N GLU A 165 -26.83 -7.13 14.32
CA GLU A 165 -27.54 -5.87 14.17
C GLU A 165 -27.01 -5.12 12.94
N ILE A 166 -27.89 -4.41 12.23
CA ILE A 166 -27.49 -3.53 11.13
C ILE A 166 -27.10 -2.18 11.72
N VAL A 167 -25.83 -1.81 11.54
CA VAL A 167 -25.27 -0.54 12.00
C VAL A 167 -24.73 0.25 10.82
N ALA A 168 -24.74 1.58 10.93
CA ALA A 168 -24.07 2.42 9.95
C ALA A 168 -22.57 2.48 10.26
N GLY A 169 -21.76 2.51 9.22
CA GLY A 169 -20.33 2.71 9.30
C GLY A 169 -19.79 3.30 8.01
N TYR A 170 -18.53 3.69 7.99
CA TYR A 170 -17.87 4.19 6.80
C TYR A 170 -16.98 3.11 6.19
N SER A 171 -17.12 2.91 4.88
CA SER A 171 -16.18 2.15 4.06
C SER A 171 -15.12 3.09 3.52
N LEU A 172 -13.86 2.84 3.86
CA LEU A 172 -12.70 3.58 3.41
C LEU A 172 -11.98 2.74 2.36
N GLN A 173 -11.83 3.26 1.14
CA GLN A 173 -11.13 2.58 0.06
C GLN A 173 -10.24 3.57 -0.71
N LYS A 174 -8.95 3.29 -0.77
CA LYS A 174 -7.98 4.05 -1.56
C LYS A 174 -7.00 3.15 -2.27
N PHE A 175 -6.60 3.58 -3.45
CA PHE A 175 -5.57 2.92 -4.23
C PHE A 175 -4.62 3.96 -4.77
N TRP A 176 -3.32 3.67 -4.76
CA TRP A 176 -2.29 4.58 -5.25
C TRP A 176 -1.41 3.84 -6.26
N PRO A 177 -1.32 4.31 -7.51
CA PRO A 177 -0.29 3.87 -8.43
C PRO A 177 1.02 4.56 -8.03
N VAL A 178 1.97 3.81 -7.49
CA VAL A 178 3.22 4.33 -6.94
C VAL A 178 4.35 4.05 -7.94
N PRO A 179 4.77 5.04 -8.74
CA PRO A 179 5.96 4.93 -9.58
C PRO A 179 7.20 5.00 -8.70
N LEU A 180 7.96 3.91 -8.61
CA LEU A 180 9.15 3.77 -7.79
C LEU A 180 10.40 3.67 -8.66
N LEU A 181 11.44 4.39 -8.29
CA LEU A 181 12.79 4.18 -8.78
C LEU A 181 13.50 3.24 -7.81
N ALA A 182 13.69 1.99 -8.21
CA ALA A 182 14.29 0.96 -7.40
C ALA A 182 15.75 0.69 -7.82
N LEU A 183 16.53 0.10 -6.90
CA LEU A 183 17.90 -0.29 -7.13
C LEU A 183 17.95 -1.73 -7.63
N LEU A 184 18.48 -1.98 -8.83
CA LEU A 184 18.71 -3.30 -9.40
C LEU A 184 20.19 -3.65 -9.27
N ALA A 185 20.50 -4.78 -8.66
CA ALA A 185 21.84 -5.32 -8.55
C ALA A 185 22.08 -6.37 -9.64
N LEU A 186 23.10 -6.14 -10.48
CA LEU A 186 23.46 -7.01 -11.60
C LEU A 186 24.86 -7.59 -11.40
N PRO A 187 25.10 -8.89 -11.68
CA PRO A 187 26.40 -9.54 -11.53
C PRO A 187 27.35 -9.19 -12.69
N MET A 188 27.52 -7.89 -12.94
CA MET A 188 28.39 -7.37 -13.99
C MET A 188 29.14 -6.15 -13.46
N PRO A 189 30.43 -6.00 -13.79
CA PRO A 189 31.19 -4.82 -13.41
C PRO A 189 30.59 -3.58 -14.06
N MET A 190 30.72 -2.44 -13.38
CA MET A 190 30.31 -1.16 -13.94
C MET A 190 31.24 -0.81 -15.11
N PRO A 191 30.70 -0.35 -16.27
CA PRO A 191 31.55 0.13 -17.36
C PRO A 191 32.38 1.34 -16.90
N PRO A 192 33.63 1.47 -17.37
CA PRO A 192 34.57 2.50 -16.88
C PRO A 192 34.09 3.94 -17.14
N ASP A 193 33.28 4.15 -18.18
CA ASP A 193 32.81 5.49 -18.59
C ASP A 193 31.49 5.92 -17.91
N VAL A 194 30.97 5.12 -16.97
CA VAL A 194 29.73 5.44 -16.26
C VAL A 194 30.05 6.24 -15.01
N ALA A 195 29.46 7.44 -14.90
CA ALA A 195 29.57 8.27 -13.71
C ALA A 195 29.07 7.51 -12.47
N THR A 196 29.95 7.32 -11.50
CA THR A 196 29.62 6.71 -10.22
C THR A 196 29.05 7.76 -9.27
N ILE A 197 28.04 7.35 -8.49
CA ILE A 197 27.56 8.16 -7.37
C ILE A 197 28.29 7.66 -6.13
N PRO A 198 29.10 8.49 -5.45
CA PRO A 198 29.80 8.07 -4.24
C PRO A 198 28.79 7.76 -3.14
N MET A 199 28.84 6.54 -2.61
CA MET A 199 27.98 6.06 -1.54
C MET A 199 28.78 5.93 -0.23
N PRO A 200 28.13 6.12 0.94
CA PRO A 200 28.80 5.91 2.22
C PRO A 200 29.13 4.43 2.44
N GLU A 201 30.12 4.15 3.28
CA GLU A 201 30.65 2.79 3.51
C GLU A 201 29.63 1.79 4.05
N TRP A 202 28.60 2.25 4.78
CA TRP A 202 27.54 1.39 5.30
C TRP A 202 26.52 0.96 4.24
N TRP A 203 26.55 1.56 3.05
CA TRP A 203 25.60 1.33 1.98
C TRP A 203 26.11 0.29 0.99
N PRO A 204 25.27 -0.66 0.53
CA PRO A 204 23.88 -0.86 0.90
C PRO A 204 23.71 -1.51 2.28
N LEU A 205 22.64 -1.15 3.00
CA LEU A 205 22.35 -1.73 4.33
C LEU A 205 21.95 -3.20 4.24
N ILE A 206 21.26 -3.59 3.16
CA ILE A 206 20.90 -4.96 2.86
C ILE A 206 21.70 -5.39 1.64
N LEU A 207 22.73 -6.19 1.88
CA LEU A 207 23.60 -6.69 0.82
C LEU A 207 22.84 -7.72 -0.02
N PRO A 208 22.87 -7.59 -1.36
CA PRO A 208 22.25 -8.57 -2.23
C PRO A 208 22.95 -9.92 -2.05
N GLN A 209 22.17 -10.95 -1.77
CA GLN A 209 22.68 -12.31 -1.62
C GLN A 209 22.73 -13.04 -2.97
N GLY A 210 23.70 -13.94 -3.14
CA GLY A 210 23.82 -14.78 -4.33
C GLY A 210 24.39 -14.08 -5.58
N LEU A 211 24.79 -12.81 -5.47
CA LEU A 211 25.60 -12.13 -6.48
C LEU A 211 27.08 -12.39 -6.16
N GLY A 212 27.87 -12.78 -7.15
CA GLY A 212 29.31 -13.03 -6.97
C GLY A 212 30.10 -11.79 -6.54
N ALA A 213 31.43 -11.89 -6.49
CA ALA A 213 32.30 -10.84 -5.94
C ALA A 213 32.27 -9.49 -6.70
N SER A 214 31.67 -9.44 -7.89
CA SER A 214 31.57 -8.22 -8.69
C SER A 214 30.14 -8.01 -9.18
N PHE A 215 29.52 -6.94 -8.71
CA PHE A 215 28.20 -6.50 -9.13
C PHE A 215 28.16 -4.98 -9.26
N SER A 216 27.18 -4.49 -10.01
CA SER A 216 26.88 -3.07 -10.16
C SER A 216 25.42 -2.79 -9.85
N PHE A 217 25.15 -1.55 -9.45
CA PHE A 217 23.80 -1.09 -9.16
C PHE A 217 23.28 -0.18 -10.26
N TRP A 218 22.05 -0.44 -10.67
CA TRP A 218 21.31 0.32 -11.68
C TRP A 218 20.01 0.82 -11.07
N MET A 219 19.53 1.98 -11.54
CA MET A 219 18.22 2.47 -11.14
C MET A 219 17.19 2.09 -12.19
N ILE A 220 16.10 1.43 -11.77
CA ILE A 220 15.03 0.99 -12.67
C ILE A 220 13.68 1.56 -12.26
N PRO A 221 12.89 2.11 -13.20
CA PRO A 221 11.51 2.51 -12.92
C PRO A 221 10.62 1.27 -12.81
N ILE A 222 9.89 1.14 -11.71
CA ILE A 222 8.87 0.11 -11.48
C ILE A 222 7.58 0.76 -11.01
N VAL A 223 6.42 0.19 -11.30
CA VAL A 223 5.13 0.68 -10.79
C VAL A 223 4.58 -0.31 -9.79
N ALA A 224 4.32 0.13 -8.57
CA ALA A 224 3.63 -0.66 -7.54
C ALA A 224 2.19 -0.15 -7.36
N GLY A 225 1.23 -1.05 -7.21
CA GLY A 225 -0.12 -0.70 -6.78
C GLY A 225 -0.25 -0.88 -5.27
N LEU A 226 -0.45 0.19 -4.52
CA LEU A 226 -0.76 0.14 -3.08
C LEU A 226 -2.25 0.35 -2.87
N GLY A 227 -2.84 -0.36 -1.91
CA GLY A 227 -4.29 -0.39 -1.74
C GLY A 227 -4.71 -0.52 -0.28
N TYR A 228 -5.49 0.47 0.17
CA TYR A 228 -6.03 0.56 1.52
C TYR A 228 -7.54 0.30 1.51
N GLY A 229 -8.01 -0.56 2.41
CA GLY A 229 -9.42 -0.90 2.54
C GLY A 229 -9.80 -1.24 3.98
N GLU A 230 -10.65 -0.43 4.61
CA GLU A 230 -11.09 -0.64 5.99
C GLU A 230 -12.55 -0.18 6.22
N LEU A 231 -13.13 -0.69 7.30
CA LEU A 231 -14.42 -0.24 7.83
C LEU A 231 -14.20 0.58 9.10
N ALA A 232 -14.91 1.70 9.24
CA ALA A 232 -14.94 2.52 10.45
C ALA A 232 -16.38 2.60 10.97
N ILE A 233 -16.68 1.85 12.02
CA ILE A 233 -18.00 1.78 12.67
C ILE A 233 -18.00 2.60 13.96
N THR A 234 -16.92 2.47 14.72
CA THR A 234 -16.74 3.02 16.07
C THR A 234 -15.92 4.32 16.06
N THR A 235 -15.32 4.65 14.92
CA THR A 235 -14.41 5.78 14.74
C THR A 235 -14.78 6.61 13.52
N THR A 236 -14.35 7.87 13.48
CA THR A 236 -14.45 8.67 12.26
C THR A 236 -13.46 8.17 11.20
N PRO A 237 -13.72 8.37 9.88
CA PRO A 237 -12.80 7.96 8.82
C PRO A 237 -11.37 8.47 9.02
N ARG A 238 -11.21 9.71 9.50
CA ARG A 238 -9.90 10.32 9.74
C ARG A 238 -9.17 9.70 10.93
N GLN A 239 -9.88 9.41 12.01
CA GLN A 239 -9.31 8.69 13.15
C GLN A 239 -8.91 7.27 12.76
N LYS A 240 -9.78 6.55 12.02
CA LYS A 240 -9.50 5.20 11.53
C LYS A 240 -8.23 5.16 10.68
N ALA A 241 -8.18 5.98 9.63
CA ALA A 241 -7.02 6.04 8.73
C ALA A 241 -5.72 6.35 9.49
N LYS A 242 -5.75 7.26 10.46
CA LYS A 242 -4.59 7.61 11.29
C LYS A 242 -4.15 6.45 12.19
N GLN A 243 -5.07 5.78 12.88
CA GLN A 243 -4.75 4.64 13.74
C GLN A 243 -4.17 3.48 12.94
N SER A 244 -4.77 3.15 11.80
CA SER A 244 -4.32 2.06 10.94
C SER A 244 -2.98 2.38 10.28
N ALA A 245 -2.75 3.64 9.89
CA ALA A 245 -1.45 4.09 9.43
C ALA A 245 -0.36 3.87 10.48
N PHE A 246 -0.56 4.25 11.75
CA PHE A 246 0.45 4.03 12.78
C PHE A 246 0.73 2.55 13.05
N LYS A 247 -0.31 1.71 13.09
CA LYS A 247 -0.14 0.27 13.26
C LYS A 247 0.62 -0.35 12.08
N LEU A 248 0.32 0.08 10.85
CA LEU A 248 1.01 -0.39 9.66
C LEU A 248 2.47 0.07 9.62
N ALA A 249 2.75 1.30 10.05
CA ALA A 249 4.12 1.81 10.19
C ALA A 249 4.92 0.99 11.22
N ALA A 250 4.32 0.65 12.36
CA ALA A 250 4.96 -0.19 13.38
C ALA A 250 5.25 -1.60 12.85
N TYR A 251 4.29 -2.23 12.17
CA TYR A 251 4.50 -3.51 11.48
C TYR A 251 5.65 -3.44 10.46
N SER A 252 5.67 -2.37 9.67
CA SER A 252 6.71 -2.14 8.65
C SER A 252 8.09 -2.04 9.28
N ALA A 253 8.21 -1.32 10.40
CA ALA A 253 9.47 -1.21 11.14
C ALA A 253 9.94 -2.57 11.70
N VAL A 254 9.02 -3.36 12.26
CA VAL A 254 9.34 -4.71 12.77
C VAL A 254 9.75 -5.64 11.63
N LEU A 255 9.00 -5.68 10.52
CA LEU A 255 9.33 -6.51 9.37
C LEU A 255 10.68 -6.11 8.77
N PHE A 256 10.97 -4.81 8.66
CA PHE A 256 12.25 -4.32 8.18
C PHE A 256 13.41 -4.75 9.09
N ALA A 257 13.24 -4.64 10.41
CA ALA A 257 14.23 -5.11 11.38
C ALA A 257 14.46 -6.62 11.25
N LEU A 258 13.40 -7.42 11.10
CA LEU A 258 13.51 -8.86 10.87
C LEU A 258 14.21 -9.18 9.54
N ALA A 259 13.90 -8.46 8.47
CA ALA A 259 14.58 -8.61 7.18
C ALA A 259 16.08 -8.28 7.27
N TYR A 260 16.44 -7.24 8.03
CA TYR A 260 17.84 -6.91 8.30
C TYR A 260 18.55 -7.99 9.12
N LEU A 261 17.90 -8.55 10.15
CA LEU A 261 18.44 -9.65 10.95
C LEU A 261 18.56 -10.95 10.13
N ALA A 262 17.68 -11.15 9.14
CA ALA A 262 17.72 -12.28 8.23
C ALA A 262 18.97 -12.29 7.33
N THR A 263 19.66 -11.15 7.17
CA THR A 263 20.98 -11.12 6.49
C THR A 263 22.08 -11.80 7.29
N ARG A 264 21.88 -12.00 8.60
CA ARG A 264 22.91 -12.52 9.53
C ARG A 264 22.64 -13.92 10.04
N SER A 265 21.39 -14.38 10.00
CA SER A 265 21.03 -15.68 10.55
C SER A 265 19.83 -16.27 9.82
N ALA A 266 19.96 -17.56 9.49
CA ALA A 266 18.92 -18.31 8.81
C ALA A 266 17.62 -18.40 9.63
N VAL A 267 17.71 -18.36 10.96
CA VAL A 267 16.51 -18.36 11.84
C VAL A 267 15.60 -17.18 11.50
N PHE A 268 16.19 -16.00 11.29
CA PHE A 268 15.42 -14.81 10.97
C PHE A 268 14.84 -14.82 9.55
N LEU A 269 15.35 -15.65 8.62
CA LEU A 269 14.68 -15.86 7.33
C LEU A 269 13.28 -16.45 7.54
N TYR A 270 13.17 -17.52 8.32
CA TYR A 270 11.89 -18.16 8.62
C TYR A 270 10.97 -17.25 9.42
N VAL A 271 11.51 -16.58 10.44
CA VAL A 271 10.73 -15.66 11.28
C VAL A 271 10.19 -14.50 10.46
N ALA A 272 11.01 -13.86 9.62
CA ALA A 272 10.57 -12.75 8.77
C ALA A 272 9.56 -13.21 7.71
N ALA A 273 9.79 -14.36 7.08
CA ALA A 273 8.92 -14.92 6.04
C ALA A 273 7.54 -15.30 6.58
N LEU A 274 7.45 -15.80 7.82
CA LEU A 274 6.18 -16.05 8.51
C LEU A 274 5.54 -14.76 9.03
N PHE A 275 6.35 -13.85 9.57
CA PHE A 275 5.84 -12.59 10.13
C PHE A 275 5.20 -11.69 9.08
N ALA A 276 5.69 -11.68 7.84
CA ALA A 276 5.09 -10.88 6.77
C ALA A 276 3.58 -11.14 6.60
N PRO A 277 3.12 -12.36 6.22
CA PRO A 277 1.69 -12.62 6.05
C PRO A 277 0.94 -12.64 7.39
N LEU A 278 1.51 -13.26 8.44
CA LEU A 278 0.79 -13.44 9.71
C LEU A 278 0.65 -12.15 10.50
N GLY A 279 1.70 -11.32 10.53
CA GLY A 279 1.68 -10.00 11.16
C GLY A 279 0.73 -9.06 10.44
N HIS A 280 0.70 -9.10 9.11
CA HIS A 280 -0.27 -8.32 8.34
C HIS A 280 -1.71 -8.80 8.57
N GLU A 281 -1.98 -10.11 8.60
CA GLU A 281 -3.31 -10.62 8.93
C GLU A 281 -3.72 -10.26 10.37
N LEU A 282 -2.80 -10.28 11.33
CA LEU A 282 -3.06 -9.85 12.70
C LEU A 282 -3.47 -8.37 12.76
N LEU A 283 -2.85 -7.50 11.98
CA LEU A 283 -3.27 -6.10 11.85
C LEU A 283 -4.70 -5.98 11.34
N VAL A 284 -5.02 -6.67 10.25
CA VAL A 284 -6.36 -6.64 9.64
C VAL A 284 -7.40 -7.22 10.59
N TRP A 285 -7.11 -8.35 11.20
CA TRP A 285 -8.01 -9.03 12.13
C TRP A 285 -8.28 -8.20 13.37
N THR A 286 -7.24 -7.62 14.00
CA THR A 286 -7.42 -6.75 15.16
C THR A 286 -8.20 -5.49 14.81
N ALA A 287 -7.92 -4.87 13.65
CA ALA A 287 -8.64 -3.69 13.19
C ALA A 287 -10.13 -3.96 12.94
N ASN A 288 -10.46 -5.08 12.31
CA ASN A 288 -11.85 -5.48 12.05
C ASN A 288 -12.56 -5.86 13.35
N ARG A 289 -11.92 -6.62 14.24
CA ARG A 289 -12.51 -7.03 15.51
C ARG A 289 -12.82 -5.82 16.41
N GLN A 290 -11.95 -4.81 16.43
CA GLN A 290 -12.18 -3.57 17.18
C GLN A 290 -13.43 -2.83 16.69
N GLU A 291 -13.62 -2.71 15.38
CA GLU A 291 -14.75 -1.98 14.79
C GLU A 291 -16.06 -2.76 14.90
N MET A 292 -16.02 -4.07 14.68
CA MET A 292 -17.22 -4.89 14.66
C MET A 292 -17.80 -5.10 16.06
N ASN A 293 -16.97 -5.08 17.11
CA ASN A 293 -17.38 -5.33 18.49
C ASN A 293 -17.63 -4.07 19.32
N GLY A 294 -17.13 -2.91 18.88
CA GLY A 294 -17.29 -1.66 19.61
C GLY A 294 -18.68 -1.03 19.46
N VAL A 295 -18.88 0.10 20.14
CA VAL A 295 -20.12 0.87 20.09
C VAL A 295 -20.13 1.71 18.80
N PRO A 296 -21.14 1.58 17.93
CA PRO A 296 -21.21 2.36 16.70
C PRO A 296 -21.26 3.87 16.98
N LEU A 297 -20.43 4.63 16.26
CA LEU A 297 -20.40 6.10 16.34
C LEU A 297 -21.62 6.72 15.64
N VAL A 298 -22.08 6.07 14.55
CA VAL A 298 -23.24 6.50 13.77
C VAL A 298 -24.35 5.48 13.98
N VAL A 299 -25.46 5.91 14.55
CA VAL A 299 -26.68 5.11 14.61
C VAL A 299 -27.28 5.09 13.21
N ALA A 300 -27.62 3.91 12.69
CA ALA A 300 -28.26 3.80 11.39
C ALA A 300 -29.49 4.73 11.37
N PRO A 301 -29.60 5.64 10.39
CA PRO A 301 -30.85 6.35 10.20
C PRO A 301 -31.92 5.29 9.95
N ALA A 302 -33.14 5.47 10.49
CA ALA A 302 -34.26 4.66 10.05
C ALA A 302 -34.33 4.72 8.51
N GLU A 303 -34.83 3.69 7.83
CA GLU A 303 -34.88 3.59 6.35
C GLU A 303 -35.40 4.88 5.67
N THR A 304 -36.22 5.65 6.38
CA THR A 304 -36.78 6.96 6.04
C THR A 304 -35.77 8.13 6.07
N ASP A 305 -34.77 8.12 6.94
CA ASP A 305 -33.78 9.19 7.07
C ASP A 305 -32.67 9.12 6.01
N LEU A 306 -32.38 7.93 5.46
CA LEU A 306 -31.49 7.80 4.30
C LEU A 306 -32.08 8.52 3.07
N TYR A 307 -33.42 8.51 2.95
CA TYR A 307 -34.15 9.31 1.97
C TYR A 307 -34.17 10.82 2.33
N LEU A 308 -34.17 11.20 3.60
CA LEU A 308 -34.22 12.62 3.98
C LEU A 308 -32.86 13.34 3.82
N GLU A 309 -31.73 12.64 4.00
CA GLU A 309 -30.39 13.16 3.65
C GLU A 309 -30.21 13.39 2.12
N THR A 310 -31.07 12.77 1.29
CA THR A 310 -31.10 13.03 -0.15
C THR A 310 -31.92 14.27 -0.52
N LYS A 311 -32.76 14.80 0.38
CA LYS A 311 -33.69 15.91 0.09
C LYS A 311 -33.22 17.28 0.60
N PHE A 312 -32.32 17.33 1.58
CA PHE A 312 -31.83 18.59 2.16
C PHE A 312 -30.33 18.73 1.96
N SER A 313 -29.95 19.48 0.92
CA SER A 313 -28.56 19.74 0.54
C SER A 313 -28.13 21.20 0.73
N SER A 314 -28.84 21.97 1.55
CA SER A 314 -28.48 23.35 1.87
C SER A 314 -28.20 23.52 3.37
N PRO A 315 -27.07 24.15 3.76
CA PRO A 315 -26.81 24.53 5.16
C PRO A 315 -27.92 25.38 5.79
N LEU A 316 -28.72 26.07 4.97
CA LEU A 316 -29.85 26.87 5.42
C LEU A 316 -31.02 26.02 5.95
N ASP A 317 -31.23 24.81 5.43
CA ASP A 317 -32.34 23.95 5.84
C ASP A 317 -32.14 23.38 7.26
N TYR A 318 -30.88 23.22 7.67
CA TYR A 318 -30.52 22.84 9.03
C TYR A 318 -30.78 23.97 10.04
N LEU A 319 -30.48 25.21 9.66
CA LEU A 319 -30.70 26.41 10.49
C LEU A 319 -32.20 26.73 10.67
N VAL A 320 -33.01 26.53 9.62
CA VAL A 320 -34.48 26.73 9.69
C VAL A 320 -35.14 25.75 10.68
N ARG A 321 -34.58 24.55 10.86
CA ARG A 321 -35.10 23.56 11.81
C ARG A 321 -34.72 23.87 13.26
N LEU A 322 -33.58 24.52 13.49
CA LEU A 322 -33.12 24.98 14.81
C LEU A 322 -33.95 26.17 15.33
N TRP A 323 -34.61 26.90 14.43
CA TRP A 323 -35.48 28.04 14.76
C TRP A 323 -36.95 27.67 14.95
N ARG A 324 -37.36 26.45 14.57
CA ARG A 324 -38.74 25.93 14.69
C ARG A 324 -38.95 24.94 15.84
N ARG A 325 -37.93 24.71 16.67
CA ARG A 325 -38.04 24.02 17.97
C ARG A 325 -37.90 25.05 19.07
#